data_AF-A0A2M7GZ86-F1
#
_entry.id   AF-A0A2M7GZ86-F1
#
_cell.length_a   1.000
_cell.length_b   1.000
_cell.length_c   1.000
_cell.angle_alpha   90.00
_cell.angle_beta   90.00
_cell.angle_gamma   90.00
#
_symmetry.space_group_name_H-M   'P 1'
#
loop_
_entity.id
_entity.type
_entity.pdbx_description
1 polymer ?
#
loop_
_entity_poly.entity_id
_entity_poly.type
_entity_poly.pdbx_seq_one_letter_code
_entity_poly.pdbx_strand_id
1 'polypeptide(L)'
;MPRETMTGKERWLAVLKRKKPDRIPMDYWATPEATEKLMKYLGLDTETALFKKLHIDRPVSVGGKYVGPPDYDKKFGPGYKKVSYGTGAYNECIYHPLAKYKTVEEIKKNYKW
;
A
#
# COMPACT_ATOMS: atom_id res chain seq x y z
N MET A 1 -17.09 0.96 -21.62
CA MET A 1 -16.96 0.60 -20.19
C MET A 1 -18.35 0.34 -19.65
N PRO A 2 -18.59 -0.73 -18.88
CA PRO A 2 -19.85 -0.92 -18.15
C PRO A 2 -20.15 0.31 -17.30
N ARG A 3 -21.44 0.63 -17.12
CA ARG A 3 -21.85 1.71 -16.23
C ARG A 3 -21.46 1.35 -14.80
N GLU A 4 -20.65 2.20 -14.17
CA GLU A 4 -20.34 2.09 -12.75
C GLU A 4 -21.59 2.46 -11.93
N THR A 5 -21.97 1.58 -11.01
CA THR A 5 -23.15 1.73 -10.13
C THR A 5 -22.79 1.71 -8.65
N MET A 6 -21.54 1.39 -8.31
CA MET A 6 -20.99 1.44 -6.95
C MET A 6 -19.87 2.48 -6.87
N THR A 7 -19.72 3.10 -5.71
CA THR A 7 -18.52 3.85 -5.31
C THR A 7 -17.37 2.91 -5.00
N GLY A 8 -16.13 3.42 -4.96
CA GLY A 8 -14.98 2.60 -4.57
C GLY A 8 -15.10 1.97 -3.18
N LYS A 9 -15.69 2.71 -2.22
CA LYS A 9 -16.02 2.16 -0.90
C LYS A 9 -16.99 0.98 -0.98
N GLU A 10 -18.05 1.11 -1.77
CA GLU A 10 -19.05 0.04 -1.95
C GLU A 10 -18.44 -1.19 -2.63
N ARG A 11 -17.53 -1.01 -3.60
CA ARG A 11 -16.80 -2.13 -4.22
C ARG A 11 -15.92 -2.88 -3.22
N TRP A 12 -15.12 -2.16 -2.43
CA TRP A 12 -14.30 -2.77 -1.38
C TRP A 12 -15.17 -3.51 -0.36
N LEU A 13 -16.26 -2.90 0.08
CA LEU A 13 -17.19 -3.55 1.01
C LEU A 13 -17.86 -4.79 0.41
N ALA A 14 -18.19 -4.78 -0.88
CA ALA A 14 -18.73 -5.94 -1.56
C ALA A 14 -17.73 -7.10 -1.57
N VAL A 15 -16.47 -6.84 -1.95
CA VAL A 15 -15.38 -7.83 -1.94
C VAL A 15 -15.18 -8.42 -0.54
N LEU A 16 -15.07 -7.57 0.49
CA LEU A 16 -14.88 -8.01 1.88
C LEU A 16 -16.07 -8.85 2.40
N LYS A 17 -17.28 -8.59 1.90
CA LYS A 17 -18.49 -9.35 2.21
C LYS A 17 -18.71 -10.56 1.28
N ARG A 18 -17.76 -10.89 0.42
CA ARG A 18 -17.85 -11.96 -0.59
C ARG A 18 -19.07 -11.79 -1.53
N LYS A 19 -19.40 -10.55 -1.88
CA LYS A 19 -20.43 -10.19 -2.86
C LYS A 19 -19.79 -9.75 -4.18
N LYS A 20 -20.51 -9.89 -5.29
CA LYS A 20 -20.07 -9.44 -6.62
C LYS A 20 -20.18 -7.90 -6.72
N PRO A 21 -19.09 -7.15 -6.91
CA PRO A 21 -19.15 -5.72 -7.18
C PRO A 21 -19.56 -5.44 -8.65
N ASP A 22 -19.89 -4.18 -8.96
CA ASP A 22 -20.17 -3.72 -10.34
C ASP A 22 -18.95 -3.84 -11.26
N ARG A 23 -17.74 -3.73 -10.70
CA ARG A 23 -16.44 -4.11 -11.28
C ARG A 23 -15.45 -4.45 -10.18
N ILE A 24 -14.34 -5.10 -10.54
CA ILE A 24 -13.24 -5.37 -9.61
C ILE A 24 -12.68 -4.03 -9.11
N PRO A 25 -12.56 -3.80 -7.78
CA PRO A 25 -11.93 -2.60 -7.26
C PRO A 25 -10.45 -2.57 -7.68
N MET A 26 -9.96 -1.40 -8.08
CA MET A 26 -8.61 -1.24 -8.61
C MET A 26 -7.77 -0.36 -7.69
N ASP A 27 -6.50 -0.72 -7.54
CA ASP A 27 -5.53 0.04 -6.76
C ASP A 27 -4.36 0.48 -7.64
N TYR A 28 -3.64 1.53 -7.22
CA TYR A 28 -2.48 2.07 -7.91
C TYR A 28 -1.35 2.32 -6.91
N TRP A 29 -0.21 1.67 -7.17
CA TRP A 29 1.00 1.78 -6.36
C TRP A 29 2.16 2.07 -7.29
N ALA A 30 2.88 3.14 -7.00
CA ALA A 30 4.06 3.54 -7.75
C ALA A 30 4.98 4.36 -6.87
N THR A 31 6.22 4.52 -7.31
CA THR A 31 7.14 5.49 -6.74
C THR A 31 6.66 6.91 -7.03
N PRO A 32 7.02 7.91 -6.22
CA PRO A 32 6.65 9.30 -6.46
C PRO A 32 7.05 9.77 -7.86
N GLU A 33 8.23 9.39 -8.34
CA GLU A 33 8.75 9.82 -9.64
C GLU A 33 7.97 9.21 -10.81
N ALA A 34 7.46 7.98 -10.65
CA ALA A 34 6.61 7.35 -11.66
C ALA A 34 5.22 8.00 -11.70
N THR A 35 4.64 8.32 -10.53
CA THR A 35 3.37 9.05 -10.43
C THR A 35 3.47 10.42 -11.06
N GLU A 36 4.54 11.17 -10.80
CA GLU A 36 4.77 12.50 -11.35
C GLU A 36 4.88 12.47 -12.88
N LYS A 37 5.62 11.51 -13.44
CA LYS A 37 5.71 11.28 -14.89
C LYS A 37 4.34 10.95 -15.50
N LEU A 38 3.56 10.10 -14.85
CA LEU A 38 2.24 9.70 -15.32
C LEU A 38 1.25 10.86 -15.30
N MET A 39 1.24 11.66 -14.23
CA MET A 39 0.43 12.87 -14.12
C MET A 39 0.80 13.88 -15.21
N LYS A 40 2.09 14.12 -15.44
CA LYS A 40 2.56 14.99 -16.53
C LYS A 40 2.12 14.50 -17.91
N TYR A 41 2.25 13.20 -18.17
CA TYR A 41 1.81 12.60 -19.45
C TYR A 41 0.30 12.76 -19.68
N LEU A 42 -0.50 12.64 -18.62
CA LEU A 42 -1.96 12.75 -18.69
C LEU A 42 -2.48 14.19 -18.54
N GLY A 43 -1.60 15.18 -18.29
CA GLY A 43 -1.97 16.57 -18.07
C GLY A 43 -2.82 16.78 -16.82
N LEU A 44 -2.45 16.13 -15.70
CA LEU A 44 -3.19 16.17 -14.43
C LEU A 44 -2.35 16.81 -13.33
N ASP A 45 -2.98 17.66 -12.52
CA ASP A 45 -2.29 18.42 -11.46
C ASP A 45 -2.32 17.74 -10.09
N THR A 46 -3.15 16.71 -9.91
CA THR A 46 -3.35 16.05 -8.61
C THR A 46 -3.49 14.54 -8.74
N GLU A 47 -3.04 13.80 -7.72
CA GLU A 47 -3.27 12.35 -7.62
C GLU A 47 -4.76 12.02 -7.58
N THR A 48 -5.60 12.86 -6.97
CA THR A 48 -7.07 12.68 -7.01
C THR A 48 -7.60 12.70 -8.44
N ALA A 49 -7.11 13.61 -9.29
CA ALA A 49 -7.49 13.65 -10.70
C ALA A 49 -6.96 12.42 -11.45
N LEU A 50 -5.75 11.96 -11.13
CA LEU A 50 -5.18 10.70 -11.65
C LEU A 50 -6.06 9.50 -11.30
N PHE A 51 -6.42 9.35 -10.03
CA PHE A 51 -7.26 8.25 -9.55
C PHE A 51 -8.63 8.29 -10.20
N LYS A 52 -9.23 9.48 -10.37
CA LYS A 52 -10.49 9.62 -11.10
C LYS A 52 -10.34 9.22 -12.58
N LYS A 53 -9.27 9.67 -13.25
CA LYS A 53 -9.01 9.37 -14.67
C LYS A 53 -8.77 7.89 -14.90
N LEU A 54 -8.09 7.22 -13.97
CA LEU A 54 -7.74 5.81 -14.03
C LEU A 54 -8.76 4.91 -13.33
N HIS A 55 -9.85 5.45 -12.78
CA HIS A 55 -10.86 4.68 -12.03
C HIS A 55 -10.26 3.89 -10.83
N ILE A 56 -9.32 4.49 -10.09
CA ILE A 56 -8.69 3.91 -8.90
C ILE A 56 -9.61 4.04 -7.69
N ASP A 57 -9.85 2.92 -7.02
CA ASP A 57 -10.61 2.80 -5.78
C ASP A 57 -9.68 2.90 -4.57
N ARG A 58 -8.93 3.99 -4.43
CA ARG A 58 -7.86 4.13 -3.43
C ARG A 58 -8.38 3.87 -2.00
N PRO A 59 -7.89 2.83 -1.29
CA PRO A 59 -8.15 2.70 0.14
C PRO A 59 -7.55 3.89 0.89
N VAL A 60 -8.21 4.42 1.91
CA VAL A 60 -7.64 5.47 2.77
C VAL A 60 -7.13 4.81 4.04
N SER A 61 -5.86 5.05 4.36
CA SER A 61 -5.26 4.59 5.62
C SER A 61 -5.64 5.57 6.73
N VAL A 62 -6.14 5.03 7.84
CA VAL A 62 -6.32 5.75 9.10
C VAL A 62 -5.44 5.10 10.15
N GLY A 63 -4.76 5.91 10.96
CA GLY A 63 -3.85 5.42 11.99
C GLY A 63 -3.59 6.50 13.04
N GLY A 64 -3.31 6.07 14.26
CA GLY A 64 -2.88 6.98 15.32
C GLY A 64 -1.50 7.56 15.02
N LYS A 65 -1.25 8.80 15.45
CA LYS A 65 0.11 9.34 15.46
C LYS A 65 0.91 8.60 16.53
N TYR A 66 2.06 8.04 16.13
CA TYR A 66 2.97 7.41 17.08
C TYR A 66 3.52 8.47 18.06
N VAL A 67 3.39 8.20 19.36
CA VAL A 67 3.85 9.10 20.46
C VAL A 67 4.85 8.44 21.41
N GLY A 68 5.33 7.24 21.09
CA GLY A 68 6.31 6.52 21.90
C GLY A 68 7.77 6.91 21.59
N PRO A 69 8.75 6.16 22.13
CA PRO A 69 10.16 6.40 21.88
C PRO A 69 10.52 6.33 20.38
N PRO A 70 11.45 7.17 19.89
CA PRO A 70 11.95 7.06 18.52
C PRO A 70 12.39 5.63 18.19
N ASP A 71 12.22 5.21 16.94
CA ASP A 71 12.70 3.92 16.41
C ASP A 71 12.10 2.64 17.03
N TYR A 72 11.00 2.72 17.78
CA TYR A 72 10.28 1.54 18.29
C TYR A 72 9.89 0.55 17.17
N ASP A 73 9.44 1.08 16.03
CA ASP A 73 8.99 0.28 14.89
C ASP A 73 10.11 -0.57 14.27
N LYS A 74 11.38 -0.16 14.43
CA LYS A 74 12.54 -0.89 13.89
C LYS A 74 12.84 -2.19 14.64
N LYS A 75 12.30 -2.37 15.86
CA LYS A 75 12.55 -3.56 16.69
C LYS A 75 11.70 -4.75 16.29
N PHE A 76 10.49 -4.51 15.78
CA PHE A 76 9.50 -5.56 15.51
C PHE A 76 9.08 -5.64 14.04
N GLY A 77 9.34 -4.59 13.26
CA GLY A 77 9.00 -4.53 11.85
C GLY A 77 10.11 -5.00 10.91
N PRO A 78 9.80 -5.20 9.62
CA PRO A 78 10.82 -5.34 8.58
C PRO A 78 11.70 -4.09 8.52
N GLY A 79 13.00 -4.28 8.26
CA GLY A 79 13.93 -3.18 8.03
C GLY A 79 14.00 -2.85 6.55
N TYR A 80 14.02 -1.56 6.23
CA TYR A 80 14.04 -1.08 4.86
C TYR A 80 15.29 -0.28 4.53
N LYS A 81 15.75 -0.40 3.29
CA LYS A 81 16.79 0.45 2.70
C LYS A 81 16.23 1.13 1.45
N LYS A 82 16.54 2.41 1.29
CA LYS A 82 16.24 3.12 0.05
C LYS A 82 17.18 2.63 -1.06
N VAL A 83 16.62 2.08 -2.12
CA VAL A 83 17.33 1.59 -3.31
C VAL A 83 17.05 2.52 -4.49
N SER A 84 18.10 3.00 -5.15
CA SER A 84 18.00 3.84 -6.34
C SER A 84 17.97 2.98 -7.61
N TYR A 85 17.11 3.34 -8.55
CA TYR A 85 17.09 2.81 -9.93
C TYR A 85 17.49 3.89 -10.96
N GLY A 86 18.26 4.89 -10.52
CA GLY A 86 18.78 5.98 -11.36
C GLY A 86 17.81 7.15 -11.52
N THR A 87 16.56 6.89 -11.91
CA THR A 87 15.54 7.95 -12.13
C THR A 87 14.55 8.09 -10.98
N GLY A 88 14.79 7.39 -9.88
CA GLY A 88 14.01 7.47 -8.65
C GLY A 88 14.46 6.40 -7.65
N ALA A 89 13.69 6.20 -6.58
CA ALA A 89 14.02 5.22 -5.56
C ALA A 89 12.79 4.53 -4.95
N TYR A 90 13.00 3.39 -4.32
CA TYR A 90 11.99 2.68 -3.55
C TYR A 90 12.57 2.13 -2.25
N ASN A 91 11.70 1.76 -1.30
CA ASN A 91 12.12 1.10 -0.05
C ASN A 91 12.14 -0.41 -0.27
N GLU A 92 13.33 -0.99 -0.27
CA GLU A 92 13.56 -2.44 -0.35
C GLU A 92 13.58 -3.02 1.07
N CYS A 93 12.90 -4.15 1.26
CA CYS A 93 12.95 -4.87 2.53
C CYS A 93 14.27 -5.64 2.61
N ILE A 94 15.11 -5.30 3.58
CA ILE A 94 16.45 -5.89 3.75
C ILE A 94 16.61 -6.69 5.03
N TYR A 95 15.63 -6.61 5.93
CA TYR A 95 15.61 -7.35 7.18
C TYR A 95 14.23 -7.94 7.43
N HIS A 96 14.20 -9.25 7.64
CA HIS A 96 12.99 -10.03 7.83
C HIS A 96 13.01 -10.66 9.23
N PRO A 97 12.39 -10.03 10.26
CA PRO A 97 12.55 -10.44 11.66
C PRO A 97 12.13 -11.89 11.94
N LEU A 98 11.18 -12.40 11.14
CA LEU A 98 10.65 -13.76 11.28
C LEU A 98 11.37 -14.80 10.40
N ALA A 99 12.28 -14.40 9.50
CA ALA A 99 12.84 -15.32 8.50
C ALA A 99 13.71 -16.44 9.08
N LYS A 100 14.19 -16.29 10.32
CA LYS A 100 14.95 -17.33 11.02
C LYS A 100 14.09 -18.45 11.60
N TYR A 101 12.77 -18.27 11.69
CA TYR A 101 11.84 -19.26 12.23
C TYR A 101 11.21 -20.06 11.10
N LYS A 102 11.09 -21.37 11.31
CA LYS A 102 10.54 -22.32 10.34
C LYS A 102 9.11 -22.75 10.66
N THR A 103 8.67 -22.55 11.90
CA THR A 103 7.33 -22.94 12.36
C THR A 103 6.66 -21.84 13.18
N VAL A 104 5.33 -21.92 13.30
CA VAL A 104 4.54 -20.99 14.11
C VAL A 104 4.88 -21.16 15.60
N GLU A 105 5.18 -22.38 16.04
CA GLU A 105 5.58 -22.72 17.41
C GLU A 105 6.90 -22.04 17.78
N GLU A 106 7.88 -22.02 16.87
CA GLU A 106 9.14 -21.32 17.07
C GLU A 106 8.95 -19.80 17.23
N ILE A 107 8.06 -19.20 16.44
CA ILE A 107 7.71 -17.77 16.56
C ILE A 107 7.09 -17.51 17.93
N LYS A 108 6.06 -18.29 18.31
CA LYS A 108 5.36 -18.14 19.59
C LYS A 108 6.29 -18.27 20.80
N LYS A 109 7.26 -19.18 20.72
CA LYS A 109 8.21 -19.43 21.82
C LYS A 109 9.30 -18.36 21.92
N ASN A 110 9.77 -17.84 20.79
CA ASN A 110 11.04 -17.11 20.74
C ASN A 110 10.94 -15.65 20.27
N TYR A 111 9.81 -15.21 19.73
CA TYR A 111 9.63 -13.83 19.28
C TYR A 111 8.90 -13.02 20.36
N LYS A 112 9.50 -11.91 20.80
CA LYS A 112 8.91 -10.98 21.77
C LYS A 112 8.48 -9.72 21.03
N TRP A 113 7.27 -9.25 21.31
CA TRP A 113 6.66 -8.02 20.79
C TRP A 113 6.84 -6.85 21.75
#